data_AF-A0A2K3MIS4-F1
#
_entry.id   AF-A0A2K3MIS4-F1
#
_cell.length_a   1.000
_cell.length_b   1.000
_cell.length_c   1.000
_cell.angle_alpha   90.00
_cell.angle_beta   90.00
_cell.angle_gamma   90.00
#
_symmetry.space_group_name_H-M   'P 1'
#
loop_
_entity.id
_entity.type
_entity.pdbx_description
1 polymer ?
#
loop_
_entity_poly.entity_id
_entity_poly.type
_entity_poly.pdbx_seq_one_letter_code
_entity_poly.pdbx_strand_id
1 'polypeptide(L)'
;YVDEQGKQLVVSGDADNNIELSDGSELVITKLSGNKKSTRTLGSREYLRYYRQKPRPSPANNVAVTAELAARYRSMGLATVQSREQLVRMKVLKQMNRSGVEQMRSKMGMKSNHSKIPYVFNGMTWYVPIE
;
A
#
# COMPACT_ATOMS: atom_id res chain seq x y z
N TYR A 1 39.38 -35.69 14.51
CA TYR A 1 39.63 -35.71 13.05
C TYR A 1 40.54 -34.55 12.69
N VAL A 2 41.58 -34.80 11.89
CA VAL A 2 42.63 -33.85 11.49
C VAL A 2 42.64 -33.79 9.96
N ASP A 3 42.81 -32.60 9.38
CA ASP A 3 42.97 -32.44 7.94
C ASP A 3 44.37 -32.88 7.47
N GLU A 4 44.55 -32.92 6.14
CA GLU A 4 45.82 -33.28 5.49
C GLU A 4 46.96 -32.29 5.82
N GLN A 5 46.64 -31.10 6.37
CA GLN A 5 47.60 -30.08 6.80
C GLN A 5 47.94 -30.17 8.29
N GLY A 6 47.49 -31.22 9.00
CA GLY A 6 47.74 -31.40 10.43
C GLY A 6 46.91 -30.48 11.32
N LYS A 7 45.95 -29.73 10.76
CA LYS A 7 45.02 -28.90 11.53
C LYS A 7 43.88 -29.77 12.05
N GLN A 8 43.72 -29.75 13.37
CA GLN A 8 42.66 -30.48 14.05
C GLN A 8 41.30 -29.86 13.71
N LEU A 9 40.49 -30.58 12.93
CA LEU A 9 39.15 -30.17 12.52
C LEU A 9 38.13 -30.27 13.67
N VAL A 10 38.37 -31.20 14.59
CA VAL A 10 37.57 -31.40 15.80
C VAL A 10 38.53 -31.68 16.97
N VAL A 11 38.59 -30.76 17.92
CA VAL A 11 39.23 -30.99 19.23
C VAL A 11 38.31 -31.88 20.04
N SER A 12 38.66 -33.16 20.15
CA SER A 12 38.00 -34.09 21.07
C SER A 12 38.38 -33.71 22.49
N GLY A 13 37.55 -32.89 23.15
CA GLY A 13 37.76 -32.46 24.54
C GLY A 13 37.12 -31.12 24.92
N ASP A 14 36.81 -30.24 23.95
CA ASP A 14 36.12 -28.97 24.24
C ASP A 14 34.61 -29.17 24.15
N ALA A 15 33.95 -29.42 25.28
CA ALA A 15 32.49 -29.52 25.37
C ALA A 15 31.75 -28.24 24.90
N ASP A 16 32.46 -27.11 24.81
CA ASP A 16 31.91 -25.82 24.43
C ASP A 16 31.84 -25.60 22.90
N ASN A 17 32.59 -26.39 22.13
CA ASN A 17 32.61 -26.32 20.68
C ASN A 17 31.60 -27.33 20.11
N ASN A 18 30.53 -26.83 19.51
CA ASN A 18 29.42 -27.65 19.05
C ASN A 18 29.28 -27.58 17.52
N ILE A 19 28.96 -28.73 16.92
CA ILE A 19 28.71 -28.89 15.49
C ILE A 19 27.35 -29.55 15.34
N GLU A 20 26.37 -28.82 14.84
CA GLU A 20 24.99 -29.27 14.68
C GLU A 20 24.55 -29.19 13.22
N LEU A 21 23.66 -30.09 12.81
CA LEU A 21 22.92 -29.94 11.56
C LEU A 21 21.59 -29.23 11.84
N SER A 22 21.45 -28.01 11.32
CA SER A 22 20.20 -27.26 11.30
C SER A 22 19.28 -27.85 10.23
N ASP A 23 18.13 -28.36 10.68
CA ASP A 23 17.07 -28.96 9.85
C ASP A 23 17.60 -29.98 8.81
N GLY A 24 18.69 -30.69 9.16
CA GLY A 24 19.36 -31.67 8.32
C GLY A 24 20.10 -31.13 7.09
N SER A 25 20.08 -29.83 6.82
CA SER A 25 20.57 -29.25 5.56
C SER A 25 21.67 -28.22 5.73
N GLU A 26 21.83 -27.59 6.89
CA GLU A 26 22.88 -26.59 7.12
C GLU A 26 23.77 -27.00 8.28
N LEU A 27 25.08 -26.87 8.11
CA LEU A 27 26.06 -27.17 9.15
C LEU A 27 26.29 -25.92 9.99
N VAL A 28 25.90 -25.95 11.26
CA VAL A 28 26.09 -24.88 12.23
C VAL A 28 27.29 -25.22 13.11
N ILE A 29 28.34 -24.43 13.00
CA ILE A 29 29.56 -24.56 13.80
C ILE A 29 29.57 -23.44 14.82
N THR A 30 29.46 -23.79 16.09
CA THR A 30 29.58 -22.87 17.22
C THR A 30 30.93 -23.10 17.88
N LYS A 31 31.76 -22.06 17.90
CA LYS A 31 33.05 -22.07 18.59
C LYS A 31 33.03 -21.11 19.76
N LEU A 32 33.42 -21.58 20.93
CA LEU A 32 33.68 -20.75 22.10
C LEU A 32 35.20 -20.54 22.21
N SER A 33 35.65 -19.29 22.09
CA SER A 33 37.05 -18.95 22.29
C SER A 33 37.13 -17.88 23.38
N GLY A 34 37.44 -18.33 24.60
CA GLY A 34 37.38 -17.50 25.80
C GLY A 34 35.96 -16.94 26.01
N ASN A 35 35.84 -15.61 26.06
CA ASN A 35 34.56 -14.92 26.30
C ASN A 35 33.77 -14.61 25.01
N LYS A 36 34.24 -15.05 23.85
CA LYS A 36 33.60 -14.77 22.55
C LYS A 36 33.04 -16.06 21.94
N LYS A 37 31.74 -16.04 21.67
CA LYS A 37 31.03 -17.08 20.91
C LYS A 37 31.01 -16.68 19.44
N SER A 38 31.52 -17.55 18.56
CA SER A 38 31.46 -17.38 17.10
C SER A 38 30.61 -18.50 16.51
N THR A 39 29.54 -18.14 15.81
CA THR A 39 28.70 -19.10 15.08
C THR A 39 28.90 -18.89 13.57
N ARG A 40 29.17 -19.96 12.84
CA ARG A 40 29.23 -19.98 11.37
C ARG A 40 28.26 -21.03 10.85
N THR A 41 27.40 -20.64 9.92
CA THR A 41 26.49 -21.56 9.23
C THR A 41 27.00 -21.79 7.81
N LEU A 42 27.17 -23.06 7.44
CA LEU A 42 27.56 -23.49 6.10
C LEU A 42 26.38 -24.19 5.45
N GLY A 43 25.97 -23.69 4.29
CA GLY A 43 24.87 -24.28 3.53
C GLY A 43 25.26 -25.59 2.84
N SER A 44 24.28 -26.45 2.61
CA SER A 44 24.46 -27.68 1.83
C SER A 44 24.54 -27.40 0.33
N ARG A 45 25.30 -28.25 -0.37
CA ARG A 45 25.46 -28.16 -1.83
C ARG A 45 24.14 -28.43 -2.57
N GLU A 46 23.22 -29.16 -1.97
CA GLU A 46 21.90 -29.49 -2.52
C GLU A 46 21.04 -28.24 -2.76
N TYR A 47 21.21 -27.20 -1.93
CA TYR A 47 20.44 -25.96 -2.00
C TYR A 47 21.18 -24.82 -2.72
N LEU A 48 22.26 -25.13 -3.46
CA LEU A 48 23.08 -24.13 -4.17
C LEU A 48 22.28 -23.22 -5.12
N ARG A 49 21.19 -23.73 -5.70
CA ARG A 49 20.29 -22.92 -6.55
C ARG A 49 19.58 -21.83 -5.73
N TYR A 50 19.13 -22.15 -4.52
CA TYR A 50 18.43 -21.22 -3.63
C TYR A 50 19.37 -20.18 -3.03
N TYR A 51 20.60 -20.54 -2.66
CA TYR A 51 21.58 -19.57 -2.16
C TYR A 51 22.00 -18.54 -3.21
N ARG A 52 21.94 -18.89 -4.51
CA ARG A 52 22.20 -17.96 -5.61
C ARG A 52 21.01 -17.05 -5.92
N GLN A 53 19.84 -17.34 -5.36
CA GLN A 53 18.64 -16.54 -5.56
C GLN A 53 18.79 -15.20 -4.83
N LYS A 54 18.46 -14.10 -5.52
CA LYS A 54 18.30 -12.78 -4.91
C LYS A 54 16.80 -12.46 -4.91
N PRO A 55 16.05 -12.90 -3.88
CA PRO A 55 14.63 -12.62 -3.80
C PRO A 55 14.41 -11.11 -3.76
N ARG A 56 13.25 -10.67 -4.29
CA ARG A 56 12.86 -9.26 -4.20
C ARG A 56 12.77 -8.88 -2.71
N PRO A 57 13.29 -7.71 -2.29
CA PRO A 57 13.17 -7.26 -0.91
C PRO A 57 11.70 -7.21 -0.49
N SER A 58 11.43 -7.66 0.73
CA SER A 58 10.10 -7.63 1.33
C SER A 58 9.49 -6.22 1.23
N PRO A 59 8.17 -6.08 1.00
CA PRO A 59 7.49 -4.79 1.00
C PRO A 59 7.78 -3.91 2.23
N ALA A 60 8.07 -4.52 3.38
CA ALA A 60 8.47 -3.81 4.60
C ALA A 60 9.80 -3.05 4.45
N ASN A 61 10.74 -3.58 3.66
CA ASN A 61 12.02 -2.92 3.35
C ASN A 61 11.90 -1.91 2.20
N ASN A 62 10.75 -1.86 1.52
CA ASN A 62 10.52 -0.97 0.39
C ASN A 62 10.04 0.43 0.82
N VAL A 63 9.90 0.73 2.12
CA VAL A 63 9.47 2.07 2.60
C VAL A 63 10.42 3.17 2.15
N ALA A 64 11.73 2.93 2.19
CA ALA A 64 12.71 3.91 1.71
C ALA A 64 12.59 4.14 0.20
N VAL A 65 12.42 3.06 -0.57
CA VAL A 65 12.26 3.11 -2.03
C VAL A 65 10.95 3.79 -2.41
N THR A 66 9.84 3.50 -1.72
CA THR A 66 8.54 4.13 -2.00
C THR A 66 8.52 5.59 -1.57
N ALA A 67 9.15 5.95 -0.46
CA ALA A 67 9.29 7.34 -0.04
C ALA A 67 10.12 8.16 -1.03
N GLU A 68 11.25 7.61 -1.50
CA GLU A 68 12.09 8.22 -2.52
C GLU A 68 11.33 8.36 -3.86
N LEU A 69 10.63 7.30 -4.27
CA LEU A 69 9.79 7.32 -5.47
C LEU A 69 8.71 8.40 -5.35
N ALA A 70 7.99 8.45 -4.23
CA ALA A 70 6.98 9.47 -3.97
C ALA A 70 7.57 10.89 -3.92
N ALA A 71 8.80 11.07 -3.46
CA ALA A 71 9.51 12.35 -3.51
C ALA A 71 9.84 12.74 -4.96
N ARG A 72 10.33 11.81 -5.78
CA ARG A 72 10.61 12.02 -7.21
C ARG A 72 9.34 12.36 -8.00
N TYR A 73 8.23 11.65 -7.76
CA TYR A 73 6.94 11.97 -8.39
C TYR A 73 6.43 13.36 -7.99
N ARG A 74 6.60 13.75 -6.71
CA ARG A 74 6.30 15.11 -6.24
C ARG A 74 7.20 16.16 -6.91
N SER A 75 8.50 15.91 -7.05
CA SER A 75 9.43 16.84 -7.69
C SER A 75 9.21 16.97 -9.20
N MET A 76 8.74 15.91 -9.87
CA MET A 76 8.38 15.93 -11.29
C MET A 76 7.03 16.62 -11.55
N GLY A 77 6.31 17.08 -10.53
CA GLY A 77 4.97 17.66 -10.69
C GLY A 77 3.91 16.64 -11.11
N LEU A 78 4.24 15.34 -11.14
CA LEU A 78 3.34 14.21 -11.35
C LEU A 78 2.58 13.87 -10.07
N ALA A 79 2.20 14.89 -9.29
CA ALA A 79 1.21 14.72 -8.26
C ALA A 79 -0.10 14.38 -8.96
N THR A 80 -0.85 13.41 -8.45
CA THR A 80 -2.23 13.09 -8.85
C THR A 80 -3.21 14.23 -8.49
N VAL A 81 -2.74 15.48 -8.54
CA VAL A 81 -3.54 16.68 -8.47
C VAL A 81 -4.39 16.65 -9.72
N GLN A 82 -5.69 16.39 -9.54
CA GLN A 82 -6.68 16.68 -10.58
C GLN A 82 -6.37 18.08 -11.11
N SER A 83 -6.22 18.19 -12.43
CA SER A 83 -5.76 19.42 -13.06
C SER A 83 -6.55 20.59 -12.50
N ARG A 84 -5.90 21.74 -12.30
CA ARG A 84 -6.58 22.97 -11.84
C ARG A 84 -7.84 23.24 -12.68
N GLU A 85 -7.79 22.87 -13.96
CA GLU A 85 -8.91 22.88 -14.87
C GLU A 85 -10.07 21.96 -14.46
N GLN A 86 -9.83 20.70 -14.08
CA GLN A 86 -10.87 19.79 -13.58
C GLN A 86 -11.51 20.32 -12.29
N LEU A 87 -10.71 20.90 -11.39
CA LEU A 87 -11.21 21.51 -10.16
C LEU A 87 -12.08 22.75 -10.46
N VAL A 88 -11.63 23.61 -11.38
CA VAL A 88 -12.41 24.78 -11.84
C VAL A 88 -13.69 24.34 -12.54
N ARG A 89 -13.64 23.36 -13.46
CA ARG A 89 -14.81 22.78 -14.12
C ARG A 89 -15.82 22.26 -13.11
N MET A 90 -15.36 21.53 -12.09
CA MET A 90 -16.25 21.02 -11.03
C MET A 90 -16.84 22.14 -10.17
N LYS A 91 -16.09 23.21 -9.88
CA LYS A 91 -16.62 24.39 -9.18
C LYS A 91 -17.68 25.11 -10.01
N VAL A 92 -17.44 25.27 -11.31
CA VAL A 92 -18.40 25.88 -12.25
C VAL A 92 -19.66 25.04 -12.34
N LEU A 93 -19.56 23.72 -12.56
CA LEU A 93 -20.71 22.82 -12.62
C LEU A 93 -21.52 22.80 -11.31
N LYS A 94 -20.85 22.80 -10.14
CA LYS A 94 -21.53 22.91 -8.84
C LYS A 94 -22.28 24.23 -8.70
N GLN A 95 -21.68 25.34 -9.13
CA GLN A 95 -22.35 26.64 -9.09
C GLN A 95 -23.53 26.69 -10.06
N MET A 96 -23.37 26.18 -11.28
CA MET A 96 -24.45 26.07 -12.26
C MET A 96 -25.60 25.22 -11.75
N ASN A 97 -25.34 24.10 -11.08
CA ASN A 97 -26.39 23.28 -10.47
C ASN A 97 -27.06 23.99 -9.28
N ARG A 98 -26.30 24.81 -8.54
CA ARG A 98 -26.83 25.59 -7.41
C ARG A 98 -27.67 26.80 -7.85
N SER A 99 -27.42 27.40 -9.00
CA SER A 99 -28.19 28.53 -9.54
C SER A 99 -29.03 28.17 -10.77
N GLY A 100 -29.13 26.89 -11.09
CA GLY A 100 -29.69 26.40 -12.34
C GLY A 100 -31.22 26.46 -12.38
N VAL A 101 -31.75 26.34 -13.60
CA VAL A 101 -33.19 26.37 -13.89
C VAL A 101 -33.94 25.30 -13.10
N GLU A 102 -33.36 24.11 -12.89
CA GLU A 102 -34.00 23.05 -12.09
C GLU A 102 -34.16 23.42 -10.61
N GLN A 103 -33.20 24.12 -10.01
CA GLN A 103 -33.36 24.61 -8.63
C GLN A 103 -34.44 25.70 -8.56
N MET A 104 -34.48 26.60 -9.55
CA MET A 104 -35.54 27.60 -9.65
C MET A 104 -36.92 26.97 -9.88
N ARG A 105 -37.00 25.94 -10.73
CA ARG A 105 -38.23 25.18 -11.00
C ARG A 105 -38.74 24.48 -9.74
N SER A 106 -37.85 23.85 -8.97
CA SER A 106 -38.21 23.25 -7.68
C SER A 106 -38.73 24.31 -6.69
N LYS A 107 -38.04 25.45 -6.56
CA LYS A 107 -38.51 26.56 -5.70
C LYS A 107 -39.84 27.14 -6.16
N MET A 108 -40.05 27.31 -7.46
CA MET A 108 -41.31 27.80 -8.03
C MET A 108 -42.44 26.78 -7.84
N GLY A 109 -42.17 25.48 -8.04
CA GLY A 109 -43.13 24.41 -7.80
C GLY A 109 -43.56 24.33 -6.32
N MET A 110 -42.60 24.46 -5.39
CA MET A 110 -42.92 24.49 -3.96
C MET A 110 -43.72 25.75 -3.56
N LYS A 111 -43.47 26.91 -4.19
CA LYS A 111 -44.26 28.12 -3.97
C LYS A 111 -45.65 28.01 -4.58
N SER A 112 -45.79 27.43 -5.77
CA SER A 112 -47.09 27.30 -6.44
C SER A 112 -48.08 26.46 -5.66
N ASN A 113 -47.64 25.52 -4.82
CA ASN A 113 -48.53 24.70 -4.00
C ASN A 113 -49.38 25.52 -3.01
N HIS A 114 -48.88 26.68 -2.57
CA HIS A 114 -49.58 27.57 -1.60
C HIS A 114 -50.26 28.76 -2.29
N SER A 115 -50.07 28.93 -3.59
CA SER A 115 -50.54 30.09 -4.35
C SER A 115 -51.43 29.73 -5.54
N LYS A 116 -51.49 28.44 -5.94
CA LYS A 116 -52.29 27.93 -7.04
C LYS A 116 -52.85 26.56 -6.69
N ILE A 117 -54.17 26.41 -6.72
CA ILE A 117 -54.83 25.12 -6.48
C ILE A 117 -55.23 24.51 -7.83
N PRO A 118 -54.92 23.22 -8.07
CA PRO A 118 -55.39 22.54 -9.27
C PRO A 118 -56.89 22.26 -9.17
N TYR A 119 -57.67 22.75 -10.13
CA TYR A 119 -59.08 22.46 -10.34
C TYR A 119 -59.24 21.60 -11.60
N VAL A 120 -59.94 20.48 -11.50
CA VAL A 120 -60.20 19.61 -12.67
C VAL A 120 -61.63 19.80 -13.12
N PHE A 121 -61.80 20.25 -14.37
CA PHE A 121 -63.11 20.38 -15.01
C PHE A 121 -63.07 19.73 -16.39
N ASN A 122 -64.02 18.83 -16.66
CA ASN A 122 -64.14 18.12 -17.94
C ASN A 122 -62.84 17.40 -18.38
N GLY A 123 -62.12 16.81 -17.42
CA GLY A 123 -60.88 16.07 -17.68
C GLY A 123 -59.63 16.95 -17.90
N MET A 124 -59.74 18.28 -17.88
CA MET A 124 -58.60 19.21 -17.97
C MET A 124 -58.27 19.85 -16.61
N THR A 125 -56.97 19.92 -16.29
CA THR A 125 -56.46 20.53 -15.05
C THR A 125 -56.17 22.01 -15.25
N TRP A 126 -56.86 22.86 -14.49
CA TRP A 126 -56.68 24.31 -14.43
C TRP A 126 -55.98 24.71 -13.13
N TYR A 127 -55.05 25.66 -13.17
CA TYR A 127 -54.38 26.17 -11.95
C TYR A 127 -54.92 27.57 -11.62
N VAL A 128 -55.74 27.66 -10.57
CA VAL A 128 -56.39 28.92 -10.17
C VAL A 128 -55.56 29.58 -9.05
N PRO A 129 -55.21 30.88 -9.16
CA PRO A 129 -54.49 31.59 -8.11
C PRO A 129 -55.34 31.77 -6.85
N ILE A 130 -54.71 31.67 -5.68
CA ILE A 130 -55.31 32.01 -4.38
C ILE A 130 -54.98 33.48 -4.11
N GLU A 131 -55.99 34.35 -4.00
CA GLU A 131 -55.83 35.74 -3.52
C GLU A 131 -55.64 35.78 -1.99
#